data_AF-A0A9D9N4Q5-F1
#
_entry.id   AF-A0A9D9N4Q5-F1
#
_cell.length_a   1.000
_cell.length_b   1.000
_cell.length_c   1.000
_cell.angle_alpha   90.00
_cell.angle_beta   90.00
_cell.angle_gamma   90.00
#
_symmetry.space_group_name_H-M   'P 1'
#
loop_
_entity.id
_entity.type
_entity.pdbx_description
1 polymer ?
#
loop_
_entity_poly.entity_id
_entity_poly.type
_entity_poly.pdbx_seq_one_letter_code
_entity_poly.pdbx_strand_id
1 'polypeptide(L)' 'MDLRKLRKKLLAGESIYLLDDFEETAIRLIYEDGFTKAFIKHKRRNEISVPQSNETVCEIILSGKEITKSEYNEY' A
#
# COMPACT_ATOMS: atom_id res chain seq x y z
N MET A 1 8.34 3.74 6.16
CA MET A 1 8.96 3.97 4.82
C MET A 1 9.37 5.44 4.67
N ASP A 2 10.40 5.80 3.89
CA ASP A 2 10.65 7.21 3.54
C ASP A 2 9.66 7.71 2.46
N LEU A 3 8.95 8.80 2.74
CA LEU A 3 7.90 9.35 1.85
C LEU A 3 8.45 9.86 0.51
N ARG A 4 9.69 10.35 0.46
CA ARG A 4 10.29 10.81 -0.80
C ARG A 4 10.62 9.63 -1.71
N LYS A 5 11.11 8.53 -1.12
CA LYS A 5 11.34 7.26 -1.84
C LYS A 5 10.03 6.68 -2.36
N LEU A 6 8.99 6.64 -1.52
CA LEU A 6 7.64 6.21 -1.91
C LEU A 6 7.14 7.00 -3.13
N ARG A 7 7.19 8.33 -3.05
CA ARG A 7 6.72 9.21 -4.13
C ARG A 7 7.50 9.00 -5.43
N LYS A 8 8.82 8.82 -5.36
CA LYS A 8 9.65 8.54 -6.55
C LYS A 8 9.25 7.24 -7.24
N LYS A 9 9.07 6.15 -6.46
CA LYS A 9 8.63 4.85 -7.00
C LYS A 9 7.25 4.95 -7.64
N LEU A 10 6.29 5.58 -6.95
CA LEU A 10 4.95 5.81 -7.48
C LEU A 10 4.96 6.61 -8.79
N LEU A 11 5.72 7.72 -8.84
CA LEU A 11 5.85 8.54 -10.06
C LEU A 11 6.59 7.81 -11.19
N ALA A 12 7.42 6.82 -10.87
CA ALA A 12 8.05 5.94 -11.86
C ALA A 12 7.09 4.87 -12.41
N GLY A 13 5.84 4.82 -11.92
CA GLY A 13 4.83 3.83 -12.30
C GLY A 13 4.97 2.50 -11.54
N GLU A 14 5.82 2.43 -10.50
CA GLU A 14 5.97 1.22 -9.70
C GLU A 14 4.77 1.05 -8.76
N SER A 15 4.32 -0.20 -8.62
CA SER A 15 3.36 -0.58 -7.58
C SER A 15 4.10 -0.88 -6.28
N ILE A 16 3.62 -0.28 -5.19
CA ILE A 16 4.21 -0.47 -3.86
C ILE A 16 3.26 -1.32 -3.03
N TYR A 17 3.82 -2.29 -2.31
CA TYR A 17 3.09 -3.18 -1.41
C TYR A 17 3.68 -3.02 -0.02
N LEU A 18 2.82 -2.75 0.95
CA LEU A 18 3.20 -2.58 2.35
C LEU A 18 2.36 -3.53 3.22
N LEU A 19 2.97 -4.06 4.26
CA LEU A 19 2.31 -4.91 5.24
C LEU A 19 2.49 -4.30 6.64
N ASP A 20 1.39 -4.24 7.36
CA ASP A 20 1.38 -4.09 8.80
C ASP A 20 1.04 -5.44 9.43
N ASP A 21 2.03 -6.02 10.10
CA ASP A 21 1.92 -7.34 10.74
C ASP A 21 1.11 -7.28 12.05
N PHE A 22 0.99 -6.09 12.65
CA PHE A 22 0.27 -5.90 13.91
C PHE A 22 -1.24 -5.82 13.67
N GLU A 23 -1.67 -5.05 12.67
CA GLU A 23 -3.09 -4.92 12.30
C GLU A 23 -3.57 -5.99 11.31
N GLU A 24 -2.71 -6.97 10.99
CA GLU A 24 -2.94 -7.99 9.96
C GLU A 24 -3.50 -7.42 8.64
N THR A 25 -2.89 -6.32 8.17
CA THR A 25 -3.40 -5.52 7.06
C THR A 25 -2.30 -5.19 6.07
N ALA A 26 -2.52 -5.53 4.80
CA ALA A 26 -1.64 -5.16 3.69
C ALA A 26 -2.28 -4.06 2.85
N ILE A 27 -1.46 -3.17 2.29
CA ILE A 27 -1.90 -2.16 1.34
C ILE A 27 -1.11 -2.22 0.05
N ARG A 28 -1.78 -1.85 -1.05
CA ARG A 28 -1.18 -1.65 -2.36
C ARG A 28 -1.39 -0.21 -2.79
N LEU A 29 -0.33 0.43 -3.24
CA LEU A 29 -0.33 1.81 -3.74
C LEU A 29 0.12 1.81 -5.20
N ILE A 30 -0.67 2.48 -6.04
CA ILE A 30 -0.35 2.70 -7.46
C ILE A 30 -0.58 4.16 -7.81
N TYR A 31 0.18 4.68 -8.75
CA TYR A 31 -0.06 6.00 -9.32
C TYR A 31 -0.71 5.83 -10.69
N GLU A 32 -1.94 6.31 -10.85
CA GLU A 32 -2.72 6.18 -12.07
C GLU A 32 -3.59 7.43 -12.25
N ASP A 33 -3.77 7.88 -13.50
CA ASP A 33 -4.60 9.06 -13.82
C ASP A 33 -4.22 10.35 -13.06
N GLY A 34 -2.95 10.51 -12.67
CA GLY A 34 -2.45 11.68 -11.97
C GLY A 34 -2.68 11.68 -10.45
N PHE A 35 -3.29 10.63 -9.89
CA PHE A 35 -3.49 10.47 -8.45
C PHE A 35 -3.02 9.11 -7.94
N THR A 36 -2.75 9.02 -6.64
CA THR A 36 -2.41 7.74 -5.99
C THR A 36 -3.68 7.01 -5.58
N LYS A 37 -3.88 5.81 -6.13
CA LYS A 37 -4.92 4.88 -5.69
C LYS A 37 -4.35 3.98 -4.60
N ALA A 38 -5.13 3.76 -3.55
CA ALA A 38 -4.78 2.87 -2.47
C ALA A 38 -5.79 1.71 -2.39
N PHE A 39 -5.28 0.53 -2.06
CA PHE A 39 -6.06 -0.66 -1.84
C PHE A 39 -5.67 -1.24 -0.50
N ILE A 40 -6.66 -1.63 0.30
CA ILE A 40 -6.44 -2.33 1.57
C ILE A 40 -6.89 -3.77 1.39
N LYS A 41 -6.06 -4.70 1.86
CA LYS A 41 -6.31 -6.14 1.86
C LYS A 41 -6.07 -6.67 3.27
N HIS A 42 -7.12 -7.15 3.89
CA HIS A 42 -7.02 -7.91 5.13
C HIS A 42 -6.84 -9.39 4.82
N LYS A 43 -6.22 -10.11 5.75
CA LYS A 43 -6.03 -11.56 5.67
C LYS A 43 -7.33 -12.28 5.30
N ARG A 44 -7.27 -13.09 4.22
CA ARG A 44 -8.42 -13.88 3.70
C ARG A 44 -9.63 -13.06 3.21
N ARG A 45 -9.49 -11.74 3.03
CA ARG A 45 -10.54 -10.88 2.46
C ARG A 45 -10.09 -10.32 1.10
N ASN A 46 -11.08 -9.95 0.28
CA ASN A 46 -10.82 -9.25 -0.97
C ASN A 46 -10.25 -7.85 -0.70
N GLU A 47 -9.46 -7.35 -1.65
CA GLU A 47 -8.99 -5.97 -1.58
C GLU A 47 -10.15 -4.99 -1.78
N ILE A 48 -10.12 -3.89 -1.03
CA ILE A 48 -11.04 -2.76 -1.17
C ILE A 48 -10.27 -1.54 -1.64
N SER A 49 -10.86 -0.77 -2.57
CA SER A 49 -10.27 0.50 -2.99
C SER A 49 -10.67 1.60 -2.01
N VAL A 50 -9.68 2.39 -1.58
CA VAL A 50 -9.86 3.49 -0.65
C VAL A 50 -9.10 4.72 -1.14
N PRO A 51 -9.51 5.94 -0.73
CA PRO A 51 -8.70 7.12 -0.97
C PRO A 51 -7.35 7.03 -0.23
N GLN A 52 -6.30 7.62 -0.80
CA GLN A 52 -4.97 7.66 -0.18
C GLN A 52 -4.99 8.35 1.20
N SER A 53 -5.92 9.27 1.43
CA SER A 53 -6.12 9.96 2.71
C SER A 53 -6.79 9.10 3.79
N ASN A 54 -7.09 7.83 3.50
CA ASN A 54 -7.61 6.90 4.50
C ASN A 54 -6.59 6.71 5.63
N GLU A 55 -7.07 6.73 6.88
CA GLU A 55 -6.23 6.69 8.09
C GLU A 55 -5.30 5.48 8.09
N THR A 56 -5.84 4.28 7.90
CA THR A 56 -5.09 3.02 7.81
C THR A 56 -4.01 3.07 6.74
N VAL A 57 -4.29 3.65 5.57
CA VAL A 57 -3.28 3.82 4.52
C VAL A 57 -2.14 4.71 4.97
N CYS A 58 -2.46 5.85 5.59
CA CYS A 58 -1.45 6.78 6.11
C CYS A 58 -0.59 6.14 7.20
N GLU A 59 -1.18 5.41 8.13
CA GLU A 59 -0.45 4.71 9.20
C GLU A 59 0.50 3.67 8.61
N ILE A 60 0.01 2.80 7.72
CA ILE A 60 0.82 1.75 7.10
C ILE A 60 1.93 2.34 6.19
N ILE A 61 1.74 3.50 5.57
CA ILE A 61 2.83 4.18 4.86
C ILE A 61 3.96 4.58 5.81
N LEU A 62 3.63 5.00 7.03
CA LEU A 62 4.59 5.46 8.03
C LEU A 62 5.30 4.30 8.72
N SER A 63 4.55 3.31 9.22
CA SER A 63 5.05 2.18 10.03
C SER A 63 5.28 0.89 9.23
N GLY A 64 4.56 0.69 8.13
CA GLY A 64 4.51 -0.57 7.41
C GLY A 64 5.82 -0.97 6.73
N LYS A 65 5.97 -2.28 6.57
CA LYS A 65 7.12 -2.90 5.91
C LYS A 65 6.83 -3.12 4.43
N GLU A 66 7.78 -2.73 3.57
CA GLU A 66 7.67 -3.03 2.15
C GLU A 66 7.81 -4.53 1.91
N ILE A 67 6.85 -5.10 1.18
CA ILE A 67 6.79 -6.52 0.80
C ILE A 67 6.75 -6.65 -0.71
N THR A 68 6.94 -7.87 -1.20
CA THR A 68 6.82 -8.18 -2.62
C THR A 68 5.35 -8.33 -3.04
N LYS A 69 5.09 -8.23 -4.35
CA LYS A 69 3.77 -8.53 -4.93
C LYS A 69 3.32 -9.95 -4.62
N SER A 70 4.24 -10.91 -4.59
CA SER A 70 3.94 -12.31 -4.26
C SER A 70 3.43 -12.45 -2.84
N GLU A 71 4.14 -11.86 -1.87
CA GLU A 71 3.70 -11.83 -0.46
C GLU A 71 2.33 -11.18 -0.30
N TYR A 72 2.06 -10.06 -1.00
CA TYR A 72 0.75 -9.41 -0.98
C TYR A 72 -0.37 -10.27 -1.56
N ASN A 73 -0.07 -11.03 -2.61
CA ASN A 73 -1.05 -11.91 -3.26
C ASN A 73 -1.40 -13.11 -2.38
N GLU A 74 -0.42 -13.66 -1.65
CA GLU A 74 -0.60 -14.80 -0.73
C GLU A 74 -1.30 -14.42 0.59
N TYR A 75 -1.26 -13.13 0.97
CA TYR A 75 -1.89 -12.58 2.17
C TYR A 75 -3.43 -12.68 2.17
#